data_AF-A0AAW7ST87-F1
#
_entry.id   AF-A0AAW7ST87-F1
#
_cell.length_a   1.000
_cell.length_b   1.000
_cell.length_c   1.000
_cell.angle_alpha   90.00
_cell.angle_beta   90.00
_cell.angle_gamma   90.00
#
_symmetry.space_group_name_H-M   'P 1'
#
loop_
_entity.id
_entity.type
_entity.pdbx_description
1 polymer ?
#
loop_
_entity_poly.entity_id
_entity_poly.type
_entity_poly.pdbx_seq_one_letter_code
_entity_poly.pdbx_strand_id
1 'polypeptide(L)'
;MEKINDGGPAFPCHTNPRPGTINEAPQGMTIRDYFAIRAPEPTSERMAMERRCDHNRNPYNEAHKPTIRSDVEIRCDLAYEYADAMIRARGEA
;
A
#
# COMPACT_ATOMS: atom_id res chain seq x y z
N MET A 1 15.48 -1.72 7.85
CA MET A 1 14.04 -1.45 7.62
C MET A 1 13.93 0.00 7.26
N GLU A 2 13.74 0.29 5.97
CA GLU A 2 13.39 1.66 5.55
C GLU A 2 12.03 2.01 6.17
N LYS A 3 11.92 3.22 6.71
CA LYS A 3 10.68 3.69 7.31
C LYS A 3 9.68 3.90 6.17
N ILE A 4 8.57 3.15 6.20
CA ILE A 4 7.48 3.33 5.24
C ILE A 4 6.96 4.76 5.39
N ASN A 5 6.85 5.45 4.27
CA ASN A 5 6.34 6.82 4.22
C ASN A 5 4.83 6.79 3.99
N ASP A 6 4.08 6.79 5.07
CA ASP A 6 2.61 6.69 5.02
C ASP A 6 1.92 8.02 4.64
N GLY A 7 2.68 9.10 4.40
CA GLY A 7 2.17 10.44 4.06
C GLY A 7 1.42 11.15 5.20
N GLY A 8 1.28 10.54 6.37
CA GLY A 8 0.52 11.06 7.51
C GLY A 8 -0.98 10.73 7.44
N PRO A 9 -1.82 11.34 8.30
CA PRO A 9 -3.25 11.03 8.38
C PRO A 9 -4.01 11.50 7.13
N ALA A 10 -4.83 10.63 6.52
CA ALA A 10 -5.66 10.96 5.34
C ALA A 10 -6.68 12.06 5.61
N PHE A 11 -7.23 12.05 6.83
CA PHE A 11 -8.19 13.04 7.30
C PHE A 11 -7.60 13.71 8.55
N PRO A 12 -6.94 14.88 8.38
CA PRO A 12 -6.38 15.61 9.51
C PRO A 12 -7.50 16.00 10.49
N CYS A 13 -7.47 15.44 11.70
CA CYS A 13 -8.37 15.90 12.75
C CYS A 13 -7.78 17.17 13.37
N HIS A 14 -8.51 18.28 13.27
CA HIS A 14 -8.24 19.45 14.09
C HIS A 14 -8.64 19.14 15.53
N THR A 15 -7.84 18.37 16.26
CA THR A 15 -7.97 18.41 17.71
C THR A 15 -7.48 19.77 18.14
N ASN A 16 -8.39 20.70 18.44
CA ASN A 16 -8.09 21.83 19.31
C ASN A 16 -7.53 21.21 20.59
N PRO A 17 -6.21 21.27 20.84
CA PRO A 17 -5.68 20.69 22.05
C PRO A 17 -6.18 21.57 23.18
N ARG A 18 -6.97 21.00 24.09
CA ARG A 18 -6.98 21.57 25.44
C ARG A 18 -5.51 21.58 25.91
N PRO A 19 -5.02 22.66 26.55
CA PRO A 19 -3.65 22.69 27.03
C PRO A 19 -3.45 21.52 27.99
N GLY A 20 -2.61 20.55 27.63
CA GLY A 20 -2.26 19.41 28.50
C GLY A 20 -2.39 18.01 27.89
N THR A 21 -3.07 17.83 26.75
CA THR A 21 -3.15 16.52 26.07
C THR A 21 -3.04 16.69 24.56
N ILE A 22 -1.84 17.04 24.11
CA ILE A 22 -1.37 16.72 22.76
C ILE A 22 -0.73 15.36 22.87
N ASN A 23 -1.32 14.33 22.26
CA ASN A 23 -0.75 13.05 21.82
C ASN A 23 -1.91 12.05 21.81
N GLU A 24 -2.08 11.30 20.72
CA GLU A 24 -3.05 10.20 20.59
C GLU A 24 -4.49 10.56 20.21
N ALA A 25 -4.71 11.61 19.40
CA ALA A 25 -5.86 11.52 18.50
C ALA A 25 -5.64 10.26 17.63
N PRO A 26 -6.57 9.29 17.57
CA PRO A 26 -6.41 8.13 16.72
C PRO A 26 -6.30 8.63 15.28
N GLN A 27 -5.07 8.69 14.79
CA GLN A 27 -4.77 8.92 13.39
C GLN A 27 -5.34 7.71 12.68
N GLY A 28 -6.52 7.86 12.08
CA GLY A 28 -7.24 6.76 11.45
C GLY A 28 -6.50 6.26 10.20
N MET A 29 -7.16 6.31 9.05
CA MET A 29 -6.56 5.91 7.78
C MET A 29 -5.37 6.82 7.42
N THR A 30 -4.26 6.23 6.98
CA THR A 30 -3.12 6.99 6.45
C THR A 30 -3.41 7.48 5.02
N ILE A 31 -2.71 8.51 4.56
CA ILE A 31 -2.82 8.98 3.16
C ILE A 31 -2.50 7.85 2.19
N ARG A 32 -1.53 7.00 2.54
CA ARG A 32 -1.18 5.79 1.79
C ARG A 32 -2.36 4.83 1.65
N ASP A 33 -3.02 4.52 2.76
CA ASP A 33 -4.20 3.63 2.76
C ASP A 33 -5.37 4.23 1.97
N TYR A 34 -5.57 5.55 2.06
CA TYR A 34 -6.59 6.24 1.29
C TYR A 34 -6.33 6.13 -0.22
N PHE A 35 -5.08 6.35 -0.65
CA PHE A 35 -4.72 6.18 -2.05
C PHE A 35 -4.81 4.73 -2.51
N ALA A 36 -4.44 3.76 -1.67
CA ALA A 36 -4.57 2.34 -1.99
C ALA A 36 -6.04 1.95 -2.20
N ILE A 37 -6.95 2.42 -1.35
CA ILE A 37 -8.41 2.20 -1.51
C ILE A 37 -8.93 2.85 -2.79
N ARG A 38 -8.38 4.01 -3.18
CA ARG A 38 -8.79 4.73 -4.38
C ARG A 38 -8.06 4.26 -5.65
N ALA A 39 -7.13 3.34 -5.54
CA ALA A 39 -6.36 2.84 -6.67
C ALA A 39 -7.31 2.26 -7.73
N PRO A 40 -7.07 2.55 -9.02
CA PRO A 40 -7.84 1.92 -10.09
C PRO A 40 -7.63 0.40 -10.07
N GLU A 41 -8.66 -0.36 -10.45
CA GLU A 41 -8.51 -1.80 -10.65
C GLU A 41 -7.39 -2.07 -11.68
N PRO A 42 -6.45 -2.96 -11.37
CA PRO A 42 -5.36 -3.27 -12.29
C PRO A 42 -5.89 -3.91 -13.56
N THR A 43 -5.25 -3.60 -14.69
CA THR A 43 -5.63 -4.21 -15.96
C THR A 43 -5.41 -5.73 -15.93
N SER A 44 -6.23 -6.46 -16.69
CA SER A 44 -6.10 -7.91 -16.83
C SER A 44 -4.70 -8.33 -17.31
N GLU A 45 -4.08 -7.52 -18.17
CA GLU A 45 -2.71 -7.69 -18.65
C GLU A 45 -1.67 -7.55 -17.53
N ARG A 46 -1.79 -6.51 -16.69
CA ARG A 46 -0.90 -6.30 -15.54
C ARG A 46 -1.01 -7.46 -14.55
N MET A 47 -2.24 -7.89 -14.24
CA MET A 47 -2.52 -9.06 -13.40
C MET A 47 -1.89 -10.34 -13.98
N ALA A 48 -2.04 -10.58 -15.29
CA ALA A 48 -1.46 -11.74 -15.96
C ALA A 48 0.08 -11.72 -15.93
N MET A 49 0.68 -10.53 -16.06
CA MET A 49 2.12 -10.36 -15.96
C MET A 49 2.65 -10.71 -14.56
N GLU A 50 2.02 -10.20 -13.49
CA GLU A 50 2.42 -10.52 -12.11
C GLU A 50 2.30 -12.02 -11.81
N ARG A 51 1.19 -12.66 -12.21
CA ARG A 51 1.03 -14.11 -12.10
C ARG A 51 2.13 -14.88 -12.81
N ARG A 52 2.51 -14.44 -14.03
CA ARG A 52 3.60 -15.06 -14.78
C ARG A 52 4.94 -14.88 -14.07
N CYS A 53 5.21 -13.71 -13.51
CA CYS A 53 6.42 -13.46 -12.73
C CYS A 53 6.51 -14.36 -11.50
N ASP A 54 5.42 -14.49 -10.74
CA ASP A 54 5.37 -15.36 -9.55
C ASP A 54 5.50 -16.83 -9.92
N HIS A 55 4.80 -17.27 -10.96
CA HIS A 55 4.95 -18.63 -11.49
C HIS A 55 6.38 -18.89 -11.99
N ASN A 56 7.02 -17.94 -12.68
CA ASN A 56 8.41 -18.10 -13.12
C ASN A 56 9.39 -18.17 -11.95
N ARG A 57 9.11 -17.47 -10.84
CA ARG A 57 9.93 -17.52 -9.61
C ARG A 57 9.77 -18.84 -8.87
N ASN A 58 8.56 -19.41 -8.87
CA ASN A 58 8.28 -20.69 -8.23
C ASN A 58 7.40 -21.59 -9.11
N PRO A 59 7.94 -22.17 -10.21
CA PRO A 59 7.13 -22.91 -11.19
C PRO A 59 6.44 -24.14 -10.61
N TYR A 60 7.07 -24.76 -9.61
CA TYR A 60 6.64 -26.01 -9.01
C TYR A 60 6.08 -25.83 -7.59
N ASN A 61 5.81 -24.60 -7.17
CA ASN A 61 5.30 -24.27 -5.82
C ASN A 61 6.11 -24.93 -4.70
N GLU A 62 7.43 -24.87 -4.80
CA GLU A 62 8.36 -25.45 -3.84
C GLU A 62 8.37 -24.63 -2.55
N ALA A 63 8.34 -25.31 -1.40
CA ALA A 63 8.21 -24.67 -0.08
C ALA A 63 9.39 -23.76 0.32
N HIS A 64 10.57 -23.93 -0.28
CA HIS A 64 11.75 -23.11 -0.01
C HIS A 64 11.87 -21.88 -0.93
N LYS A 65 10.96 -21.76 -1.90
CA LYS A 65 10.86 -20.60 -2.80
C LYS A 65 9.72 -19.70 -2.34
N PRO A 66 9.70 -18.41 -2.77
CA PRO A 66 8.58 -17.52 -2.49
C PRO A 66 7.25 -18.17 -2.92
N THR A 67 6.25 -18.08 -2.05
CA THR A 67 4.89 -18.55 -2.36
C THR A 67 4.32 -17.78 -3.54
N ILE A 68 3.60 -18.49 -4.41
CA ILE A 68 2.85 -17.85 -5.50
C ILE A 68 1.72 -17.06 -4.86
N ARG A 69 1.69 -15.74 -5.08
CA ARG A 69 0.66 -14.86 -4.51
C ARG A 69 -0.69 -15.16 -5.14
N SER A 70 -1.74 -15.01 -4.35
CA SER A 70 -3.12 -15.03 -4.81
C SER A 70 -3.47 -13.76 -5.60
N ASP A 71 -4.55 -13.83 -6.39
CA ASP A 71 -5.05 -12.67 -7.13
C ASP A 71 -5.36 -11.47 -6.22
N VAL A 72 -5.79 -11.71 -4.98
CA VAL A 72 -6.09 -10.65 -4.01
C VAL A 72 -4.81 -9.99 -3.52
N GLU A 73 -3.78 -10.77 -3.18
CA GLU A 73 -2.47 -10.23 -2.76
C GLU A 73 -1.84 -9.39 -3.87
N ILE A 74 -1.88 -9.87 -5.12
CA ILE A 74 -1.38 -9.11 -6.27
C ILE A 74 -2.13 -7.78 -6.42
N ARG A 75 -3.46 -7.76 -6.25
CA ARG A 75 -4.24 -6.51 -6.32
C ARG A 75 -3.87 -5.54 -5.19
N CYS A 76 -3.72 -6.04 -3.97
CA CYS A 76 -3.31 -5.23 -2.83
C CYS A 76 -1.92 -4.62 -3.06
N ASP A 77 -0.95 -5.42 -3.51
CA ASP A 77 0.40 -4.94 -3.80
C ASP A 77 0.40 -3.84 -4.87
N LEU A 78 -0.36 -4.03 -5.96
CA LEU A 78 -0.49 -3.03 -7.03
C LEU A 78 -1.20 -1.75 -6.55
N ALA A 79 -2.17 -1.87 -5.64
CA ALA A 79 -2.86 -0.72 -5.04
C ALA A 79 -1.90 0.10 -4.17
N TYR A 80 -1.06 -0.55 -3.37
CA TYR A 80 -0.03 0.13 -2.59
C TYR A 80 1.10 0.69 -3.46
N GLU A 81 1.47 0.03 -4.56
CA GLU A 81 2.40 0.58 -5.56
C GLU A 81 1.87 1.90 -6.15
N TYR A 82 0.57 1.96 -6.44
CA TYR A 82 -0.10 3.18 -6.90
C TYR A 82 -0.10 4.27 -5.82
N ALA A 83 -0.40 3.91 -4.57
CA ALA A 83 -0.36 4.84 -3.44
C ALA A 83 1.04 5.46 -3.25
N ASP A 84 2.08 4.63 -3.31
CA ASP A 84 3.47 5.08 -3.18
C ASP A 84 3.88 6.00 -4.34
N ALA A 85 3.38 5.74 -5.57
CA ALA A 85 3.57 6.63 -6.70
C ALA A 85 2.88 7.99 -6.50
N MET A 86 1.69 8.03 -5.90
CA MET A 86 0.99 9.27 -5.58
C MET A 86 1.72 10.09 -4.50
N ILE A 87 2.19 9.43 -3.43
CA ILE A 87 2.98 10.10 -2.37
C ILE A 87 4.28 10.67 -2.94
N ARG A 88 4.96 9.91 -3.81
CA ARG A 88 6.16 10.39 -4.51
C ARG A 88 5.88 11.58 -5.42
N ALA A 89 4.79 11.55 -6.18
CA ALA A 89 4.37 12.66 -7.04
C ALA A 89 4.05 13.94 -6.23
N ARG A 90 3.61 13.78 -4.97
CA ARG A 90 3.38 14.89 -4.04
C ARG A 90 4.68 15.53 -3.52
N GLY A 91 5.82 14.86 -3.67
CA GLY A 91 7.12 15.32 -3.15
C GLY A 91 7.33 15.03 -1.67
N GLU A 92 6.54 14.12 -1.09
CA GLU A 92 6.65 13.74 0.32
C GLU A 92 7.49 12.49 0.56
N ALA A 93 7.96 11.81 -0.50
CA ALA A 93 8.66 10.52 -0.45
C ALA A 93 10.06 10.56 0.17
#